data_AF-A0A5D0MLD2-F1
#
_entry.id   AF-A0A5D0MLD2-F1
#
_cell.length_a   1.000
_cell.length_b   1.000
_cell.length_c   1.000
_cell.angle_alpha   90.00
_cell.angle_beta   90.00
_cell.angle_gamma   90.00
#
_symmetry.space_group_name_H-M   'P 1'
#
loop_
_entity.id
_entity.type
_entity.pdbx_description
1 polymer ?
#
loop_
_entity_poly.entity_id
_entity_poly.type
_entity_poly.pdbx_seq_one_letter_code
_entity_poly.pdbx_strand_id
1 'polypeptide(L)' 'MKNNQKIDIVLKDKYLQELKGKHNTVTLSKLLNSDTAQKLLKGEANITVRNLCKLCIDMNWPIPDFLEIKKD' A
#
# COMPACT_ATOMS: atom_id res chain seq x y z
N MET A 1 -2.00 -27.21 17.39
CA MET A 1 -1.12 -26.85 16.24
C MET A 1 -1.36 -25.38 15.91
N LYS A 2 -0.33 -24.53 15.89
CA LYS A 2 -0.50 -23.13 15.48
C LYS A 2 -0.64 -23.11 13.95
N ASN A 3 -1.84 -22.83 13.45
CA ASN A 3 -2.06 -22.55 12.03
C ASN A 3 -1.43 -21.18 11.70
N ASN A 4 -0.17 -21.17 11.29
CA ASN A 4 0.44 -19.99 10.67
C ASN A 4 0.03 -19.96 9.18
N GLN A 5 -1.19 -19.52 8.90
CA GLN A 5 -1.57 -19.20 7.51
C GLN A 5 -0.80 -17.94 7.09
N LYS A 6 -0.02 -18.07 6.02
CA LYS A 6 0.61 -16.92 5.38
C LYS A 6 -0.46 -16.16 4.59
N ILE A 7 -0.62 -14.87 4.89
CA ILE A 7 -1.54 -13.97 4.20
C ILE A 7 -0.70 -12.88 3.54
N ASP A 8 -0.83 -12.76 2.22
CA ASP A 8 -0.21 -11.68 1.43
C ASP A 8 -1.32 -10.72 0.95
N ILE A 9 -1.11 -9.42 1.16
CA ILE A 9 -2.03 -8.35 0.75
C ILE A 9 -1.38 -7.61 -0.42
N VAL A 10 -2.04 -7.65 -1.58
CA VAL A 10 -1.57 -7.01 -2.82
C VAL A 10 -2.62 -6.05 -3.36
N LEU A 11 -2.19 -4.99 -4.04
CA LEU A 11 -3.09 -4.11 -4.78
C LEU A 11 -3.60 -4.82 -6.03
N LYS A 12 -4.89 -4.62 -6.35
CA LYS A 12 -5.43 -4.99 -7.67
C LYS A 12 -4.80 -4.12 -8.75
N ASP A 13 -4.72 -4.65 -9.96
CA ASP A 13 -4.12 -3.96 -11.11
C ASP A 13 -4.67 -2.56 -11.34
N LYS A 14 -5.99 -2.36 -11.23
CA LYS A 14 -6.62 -1.03 -11.34
C LYS A 14 -5.95 -0.01 -10.41
N TYR A 15 -5.77 -0.35 -9.14
CA TYR A 15 -5.16 0.54 -8.15
C TYR A 15 -3.66 0.70 -8.37
N LEU A 16 -2.97 -0.32 -8.90
CA LEU A 16 -1.58 -0.20 -9.32
C LEU A 16 -1.40 0.78 -10.47
N GLN A 17 -2.31 0.78 -11.45
CA GLN A 17 -2.27 1.73 -12.57
C GLN A 17 -2.57 3.15 -12.11
N GLU A 18 -3.57 3.34 -11.25
CA GLU A 18 -3.84 4.65 -10.62
C GLU A 18 -2.62 5.16 -9.86
N LEU A 19 -1.99 4.30 -9.06
CA LEU A 19 -0.79 4.65 -8.31
C LEU A 19 0.37 5.06 -9.22
N LYS A 20 0.60 4.32 -10.31
CA LYS A 20 1.63 4.64 -11.32
C LYS A 20 1.34 5.93 -12.08
N GLY A 21 0.07 6.31 -12.21
CA GLY A 21 -0.33 7.58 -12.81
C GLY A 21 0.02 8.79 -11.94
N LYS A 22 0.04 8.63 -10.61
CA LYS A 22 0.32 9.71 -9.65
C LYS A 22 1.76 9.71 -9.13
N HIS A 23 2.36 8.53 -8.97
CA HIS A 23 3.67 8.35 -8.35
C HIS A 23 4.67 7.63 -9.24
N ASN A 24 5.90 8.11 -9.19
CA ASN A 24 7.10 7.34 -9.55
C ASN A 24 7.79 6.80 -8.28
N THR A 25 8.80 5.95 -8.46
CA THR A 25 9.57 5.35 -7.36
C THR A 25 10.06 6.39 -6.35
N VAL A 26 10.58 7.53 -6.81
CA VAL A 26 11.13 8.57 -5.93
C VAL A 26 10.03 9.18 -5.05
N THR A 27 8.91 9.58 -5.65
CA THR A 27 7.79 10.20 -4.91
C THR A 27 7.15 9.22 -3.93
N LEU A 28 6.97 7.96 -4.35
CA LEU A 28 6.38 6.91 -3.52
C LEU A 28 7.30 6.52 -2.36
N SER A 29 8.62 6.57 -2.57
CA SER A 29 9.61 6.28 -1.53
C SER A 29 9.55 7.27 -0.36
N LYS A 30 9.10 8.51 -0.60
CA LYS A 30 8.87 9.50 0.46
C LYS A 30 7.68 9.17 1.35
N LEU A 31 6.64 8.54 0.78
CA LEU A 31 5.45 8.11 1.51
C LEU A 31 5.70 6.82 2.31
N LEU A 32 6.38 5.88 1.66
CA LEU A 32 6.67 4.54 2.18
C LEU A 32 8.15 4.43 2.55
N ASN A 33 8.87 3.53 1.88
CA ASN A 33 10.32 3.44 1.83
C ASN A 33 10.71 2.96 0.42
N SER A 34 11.99 3.07 0.07
CA SER A 34 12.47 2.77 -1.29
C SER A 34 12.19 1.34 -1.75
N ASP A 35 12.48 0.35 -0.90
CA ASP A 35 12.27 -1.07 -1.23
C ASP A 35 10.79 -1.39 -1.48
N THR A 36 9.91 -0.91 -0.59
CA THR A 36 8.46 -1.10 -0.73
C THR A 36 7.94 -0.39 -1.98
N ALA A 37 8.38 0.84 -2.23
CA ALA A 37 7.98 1.60 -3.41
C ALA A 37 8.35 0.87 -4.72
N GLN A 38 9.58 0.35 -4.80
CA GLN A 38 10.03 -0.41 -5.96
C GLN A 38 9.22 -1.69 -6.17
N LYS A 39 9.05 -2.51 -5.12
CA LYS A 39 8.28 -3.76 -5.21
C LYS A 39 6.81 -3.51 -5.55
N LEU A 40 6.22 -2.45 -4.99
CA LEU A 40 4.82 -2.10 -5.21
C LEU A 40 4.58 -1.71 -6.67
N LEU A 41 5.43 -0.87 -7.24
CA LEU A 41 5.32 -0.48 -8.66
C LEU A 41 5.60 -1.63 -9.62
N LYS A 42 6.28 -2.69 -9.18
CA LYS A 42 6.44 -3.95 -9.93
C LYS A 42 5.28 -4.93 -9.76
N GLY A 43 4.37 -4.69 -8.81
CA GLY A 43 3.26 -5.60 -8.50
C GLY A 43 3.64 -6.78 -7.58
N GLU A 44 4.82 -6.74 -6.96
CA GLU A 44 5.41 -7.84 -6.19
C GLU A 44 5.35 -7.62 -4.67
N ALA A 45 4.86 -6.46 -4.22
CA ALA A 45 4.88 -6.11 -2.79
C ALA A 45 3.70 -6.71 -2.03
N ASN A 46 4.01 -7.47 -0.97
CA ASN A 46 3.09 -7.64 0.15
C ASN A 46 3.04 -6.33 0.96
N ILE A 47 1.84 -5.82 1.19
CA ILE A 47 1.60 -4.49 1.78
C ILE A 47 1.14 -4.65 3.21
N THR A 48 1.82 -4.00 4.14
CA THR A 48 1.35 -3.92 5.52
C THR A 48 0.11 -3.02 5.62
N VAL A 49 -0.79 -3.28 6.57
CA VAL A 49 -1.98 -2.45 6.79
C VAL A 49 -1.62 -0.96 6.96
N ARG A 50 -0.52 -0.66 7.64
CA ARG A 50 -0.01 0.72 7.79
C ARG A 50 0.28 1.38 6.43
N ASN A 51 0.99 0.68 5.56
CA ASN A 51 1.33 1.22 4.23
C ASN A 51 0.08 1.32 3.35
N LEU A 52 -0.86 0.39 3.47
CA LEU A 52 -2.16 0.47 2.81
C LEU A 52 -2.92 1.74 3.24
N CYS A 53 -3.02 2.03 4.54
CA CYS A 53 -3.69 3.23 5.03
C CYS A 53 -3.03 4.52 4.51
N LYS A 54 -1.69 4.57 4.47
CA LYS A 54 -0.95 5.69 3.86
C LYS A 54 -1.32 5.89 2.40
N LEU A 55 -1.37 4.81 1.62
CA LEU A 55 -1.78 4.85 0.22
C LEU A 55 -3.22 5.28 0.06
N CYS A 56 -4.15 4.81 0.91
CA CYS A 56 -5.54 5.23 0.82
C CYS A 56 -5.71 6.73 1.06
N ILE A 57 -5.01 7.30 2.04
CA ILE A 57 -5.04 8.74 2.31
C ILE A 57 -4.46 9.51 1.11
N ASP A 58 -3.29 9.09 0.63
CA ASP A 58 -2.61 9.79 -0.45
C ASP A 58 -3.41 9.72 -1.77
N MET A 59 -3.91 8.54 -2.14
CA MET A 59 -4.64 8.30 -3.38
C MET A 59 -6.14 8.65 -3.27
N ASN A 60 -6.59 9.10 -2.11
CA ASN A 60 -8.01 9.35 -1.82
C ASN A 60 -8.88 8.10 -2.09
N TRP A 61 -8.38 6.92 -1.75
CA TRP A 61 -9.12 5.67 -1.81
C TRP A 61 -9.95 5.46 -0.54
N PRO A 62 -11.05 4.69 -0.61
CA PRO A 62 -11.83 4.34 0.56
C PRO A 62 -10.95 3.60 1.59
N ILE A 63 -11.03 4.07 2.83
CA ILE A 63 -10.48 3.38 4.00
C ILE A 63 -11.62 2.54 4.59
N PRO A 64 -11.37 1.27 4.99
CA PRO A 64 -12.36 0.48 5.70
C PRO A 64 -12.89 1.24 6.93
N ASP A 65 -14.21 1.29 7.07
CA ASP A 65 -14.94 2.08 8.07
C ASP A 65 -14.66 1.64 9.52
N PHE A 66 -14.30 0.37 9.71
CA PHE A 66 -13.88 -0.17 11.02
C PHE A 66 -12.47 0.29 11.46
N LEU A 67 -11.74 1.05 10.63
CA LEU A 67 -10.42 1.59 10.97
C LEU A 67 -10.50 3.06 11.41
N GLU A 68 -9.98 3.35 12.59
CA GLU A 68 -9.73 4.71 13.05
C GLU A 68 -8.28 5.12 12.70
N ILE A 69 -8.11 6.18 11.90
CA ILE A 69 -6.79 6.70 11.55
C ILE A 69 -6.41 7.84 12.50
N LYS A 70 -5.43 7.59 13.36
CA LYS A 70 -4.81 8.60 14.21
C LYS A 70 -3.57 9.16 13.50
N LYS A 71 -3.52 10.49 13.34
CA LYS A 71 -2.36 11.21 12.82
C LYS A 71 -1.70 11.90 14.01
N ASP A 72 -0.48 11.49 14.32
CA ASP A 72 0.41 12.20 15.23
C ASP A 72 1.20 13.27 14.46
#